data_AF-A0A8H5Q564-F1
#
_entry.id   AF-A0A8H5Q564-F1
#
_cell.length_a   1.000
_cell.length_b   1.000
_cell.length_c   1.000
_cell.angle_alpha   90.00
_cell.angle_beta   90.00
_cell.angle_gamma   90.00
#
_symmetry.space_group_name_H-M   'P 1'
#
loop_
_entity.id
_entity.type
_entity.pdbx_description
1 polymer ?
#
loop_
_entity_poly.entity_id
_entity_poly.type
_entity_poly.pdbx_seq_one_letter_code
_entity_poly.pdbx_strand_id
1 'polypeptide(L)' 'MRRLIQLRNGGESWAAITAQFPGRTLQGVKQTYRKRRFATEQQMEKEALAATSANSSLTGDDAEKSNQ' A
#
# COMPACT_ATOMS: atom_id res chain seq x y z
N MET A 1 -7.76 -4.34 4.72
CA MET A 1 -8.34 -3.14 4.07
C MET A 1 -7.44 -2.51 3.02
N ARG A 2 -6.11 -2.51 3.20
CA ARG A 2 -5.15 -2.06 2.17
C ARG A 2 -5.44 -2.62 0.77
N ARG A 3 -5.69 -3.93 0.66
CA ARG A 3 -6.02 -4.59 -0.62
C ARG A 3 -7.25 -4.00 -1.32
N LEU A 4 -8.30 -3.66 -0.57
CA LEU A 4 -9.52 -3.04 -1.13
C LEU A 4 -9.22 -1.68 -1.77
N ILE A 5 -8.40 -0.87 -1.11
CA ILE A 5 -8.04 0.48 -1.58
C ILE A 5 -7.11 0.39 -2.79
N GLN A 6 -6.15 -0.53 -2.77
CA GLN A 6 -5.28 -0.79 -3.92
C GLN A 6 -6.08 -1.19 -5.17
N LEU A 7 -7.01 -2.13 -5.04
CA LEU A 7 -7.87 -2.54 -6.16
C LEU A 7 -8.69 -1.35 -6.67
N ARG A 8 -9.28 -0.57 -5.76
CA ARG A 8 -10.09 0.59 -6.14
C ARG A 8 -9.27 1.68 -6.82
N ASN A 9 -8.06 1.95 -6.34
CA ASN A 9 -7.16 2.94 -6.93
C ASN A 9 -6.57 2.44 -8.27
N GLY A 10 -6.48 1.13 -8.46
CA GLY A 10 -6.14 0.50 -9.74
C GLY A 10 -7.26 0.49 -10.79
N GLY A 11 -8.42 1.09 -10.50
CA GLY A 11 -9.53 1.21 -11.44
C GLY A 11 -10.49 0.03 -11.49
N GLU A 12 -10.35 -0.96 -10.60
CA GLU A 12 -11.23 -2.12 -10.56
C GLU A 12 -12.70 -1.75 -10.27
N SER A 13 -13.61 -2.47 -10.92
CA SER A 13 -15.04 -2.29 -10.71
C SER A 13 -15.47 -2.80 -9.33
N TRP A 14 -16.52 -2.22 -8.74
CA TRP A 14 -17.01 -2.68 -7.44
C TRP A 14 -17.45 -4.14 -7.44
N ALA A 15 -17.93 -4.65 -8.56
CA ALA A 15 -18.33 -6.06 -8.71
C ALA A 15 -17.10 -6.99 -8.64
N ALA A 16 -16.06 -6.69 -9.43
CA ALA A 16 -14.80 -7.44 -9.43
C ALA A 16 -14.12 -7.41 -8.06
N ILE A 17 -14.08 -6.23 -7.42
CA ILE A 17 -13.57 -6.07 -6.05
C ILE A 17 -14.36 -6.96 -5.07
N THR A 18 -15.69 -6.96 -5.14
CA THR A 18 -16.52 -7.74 -4.21
C THR A 18 -16.30 -9.24 -4.37
N ALA A 19 -16.08 -9.72 -5.59
CA ALA A 19 -15.74 -11.13 -5.84
C ALA A 19 -14.45 -11.57 -5.13
N GLN A 20 -13.53 -10.65 -4.83
CA GLN A 20 -12.29 -10.92 -4.10
C GLN A 20 -12.47 -10.96 -2.57
N PHE A 21 -13.66 -10.62 -2.05
CA PHE A 21 -13.97 -10.61 -0.62
C PHE A 21 -15.15 -11.54 -0.31
N PRO A 22 -14.92 -12.86 -0.25
CA PRO A 22 -15.98 -13.82 0.09
C PRO A 22 -16.59 -13.49 1.47
N GLY A 23 -17.91 -13.62 1.58
CA GLY A 23 -18.64 -13.28 2.81
C GLY A 23 -18.90 -11.78 3.02
N ARG A 24 -18.52 -10.92 2.06
CA ARG A 24 -18.89 -9.49 2.07
C ARG A 24 -19.85 -9.19 0.92
N THR A 25 -20.89 -8.43 1.25
CA THR A 25 -21.81 -7.89 0.24
C THR A 25 -21.19 -6.67 -0.44
N LEU A 26 -21.63 -6.38 -1.67
CA LEU A 26 -21.23 -5.17 -2.41
C LEU A 26 -21.41 -3.89 -1.57
N GLN A 27 -22.53 -3.80 -0.85
CA GLN A 27 -22.82 -2.67 0.03
C GLN A 27 -21.84 -2.59 1.22
N GLY A 28 -21.51 -3.74 1.83
CA GLY A 28 -20.53 -3.81 2.92
C GLY A 28 -19.13 -3.40 2.46
N VAL A 29 -18.73 -3.77 1.25
CA VAL A 29 -17.46 -3.36 0.63
C VAL A 29 -17.45 -1.84 0.39
N LYS A 30 -18.50 -1.29 -0.22
CA LYS A 30 -18.62 0.17 -0.45
C LYS A 30 -18.64 0.97 0.85
N GLN A 31 -19.35 0.48 1.87
CA GLN A 31 -19.40 1.14 3.19
C GLN A 31 -18.03 1.14 3.85
N THR A 32 -17.35 -0.01 3.80
CA THR A 32 -15.99 -0.16 4.33
C THR A 32 -15.02 0.79 3.65
N TYR A 33 -15.03 0.88 2.32
CA TYR A 33 -14.18 1.80 1.57
C TYR A 33 -14.42 3.25 2.01
N ARG A 34 -15.68 3.69 2.07
CA ARG A 34 -16.04 5.04 2.52
C ARG A 34 -15.51 5.35 3.92
N LYS A 35 -15.66 4.40 4.86
CA LYS A 35 -15.25 4.58 6.26
C LYS A 35 -13.73 4.55 6.46
N ARG A 36 -13.00 3.75 5.67
CA ARG A 36 -11.60 3.40 5.98
C ARG A 36 -10.57 3.91 4.97
N ARG A 37 -10.99 4.49 3.83
CA ARG A 37 -10.05 4.94 2.77
C ARG A 37 -8.98 5.87 3.31
N PHE A 38 -9.38 6.98 3.93
CA PHE A 38 -8.45 8.02 4.39
C PHE A 38 -7.42 7.50 5.41
N ALA A 39 -7.89 6.79 6.44
CA ALA A 39 -7.01 6.26 7.47
C ALA A 39 -6.01 5.24 6.90
N THR A 40 -6.45 4.42 5.94
CA THR A 40 -5.58 3.40 5.35
C THR A 40 -4.63 4.00 4.31
N GLU A 41 -5.05 5.02 3.56
CA GLU A 41 -4.21 5.79 2.63
C GLU A 41 -3.08 6.49 3.38
N GLN A 42 -3.38 7.19 4.48
CA GLN A 42 -2.33 7.81 5.31
C GLN A 42 -1.34 6.78 5.88
N GLN A 43 -1.84 5.63 6.33
CA GLN A 43 -0.97 4.56 6.80
C GLN A 43 -0.08 3.98 5.68
N MET A 44 -0.62 3.87 4.45
CA MET A 44 0.13 3.44 3.28
C MET A 44 1.23 4.44 2.89
N GLU A 45 0.92 5.72 2.91
CA GLU A 45 1.89 6.78 2.62
C GLU A 45 3.00 6.82 3.67
N LYS A 46 2.64 6.75 4.96
CA LYS A 46 3.62 6.69 6.06
C LYS A 46 4.56 5.49 5.92
N GLU A 47 4.03 4.31 5.57
CA GLU A 47 4.85 3.12 5.35
C GLU A 47 5.69 3.21 4.07
N ALA A 48 5.19 3.84 3.00
CA ALA A 48 5.96 4.06 1.78
C ALA A 48 7.14 5.02 2.03
N LEU A 49 6.91 6.09 2.81
CA LEU A 49 7.93 7.03 3.27
C LEU A 49 8.95 6.33 4.20
N ALA A 50 8.50 5.46 5.09
CA ALA A 50 9.40 4.67 5.92
C ALA A 50 10.23 3.68 5.09
N ALA A 51 9.63 3.01 4.11
CA ALA A 51 10.31 2.05 3.23
C ALA A 51 11.34 2.72 2.33
N THR A 52 11.06 3.92 1.77
CA THR A 52 12.05 4.66 0.97
C THR A 52 13.22 5.15 1.82
N SER A 53 12.97 5.55 3.08
CA SER A 53 14.04 5.94 4.00
C SER A 53 14.93 4.77 4.37
N ALA A 54 14.35 3.58 4.60
CA ALA A 54 15.09 2.37 4.95
C ALA A 54 15.95 1.85 3.78
N ASN A 55 15.46 1.91 2.54
CA ASN A 55 16.20 1.42 1.38
C ASN A 55 17.34 2.35 0.94
N SER A 56 17.29 3.66 1.24
CA SER A 56 18.38 4.58 0.89
C SER A 56 19.65 4.39 1.75
N SER A 57 19.53 3.74 2.91
CA SER A 57 20.62 3.60 3.89
C SER A 57 21.55 2.40 3.63
N LEU A 58 21.41 1.69 2.50
CA LEU A 58 22.15 0.46 2.16
C LEU A 58 23.12 0.59 0.96
N THR A 59 23.37 1.81 0.43
CA THR A 59 24.45 1.97 -0.56
C THR A 59 25.75 2.15 0.21
N GLY A 60 26.53 1.07 0.24
CA GLY A 60 27.77 0.97 0.99
C GLY A 60 28.81 1.99 0.56
N ASP A 61 29.35 2.68 1.57
CA ASP A 61 30.68 3.27 1.53
C ASP A 61 31.72 2.14 1.40
N ASP A 62 31.89 1.58 0.19
CA ASP A 62 33.01 0.67 -0.09
C ASP A 62 34.31 1.49 -0.09
N ALA A 63 35.04 1.34 1.00
CA ALA A 63 36.30 1.98 1.29
C ALA A 63 37.40 1.49 0.33
N GLU A 64 37.64 2.20 -0.78
CA GLU A 64 38.83 2.01 -1.59
C GLU A 64 39.95 2.96 -1.14
N LYS A 65 40.70 2.56 -0.11
CA LYS A 65 42.08 3.00 0.08
C LYS A 65 42.99 1.78 -0.02
N SER A 66 43.36 1.42 -1.25
CA SER A 66 44.47 0.52 -1.52
C SER A 66 45.62 1.32 -2.15
N ASN A 67 46.52 1.76 -1.26
CA ASN A 67 47.97 1.87 -1.39
C ASN A 67 48.60 1.93 -2.80
N GLN A 68 49.22 3.07 -3.13
CA GLN A 68 50.48 3.11 -3.87
C GLN A 68 51.30 4.36 -3.51
#